data_AF-A0A2G4H2G0-F1
#
_entry.id   AF-A0A2G4H2G0-F1
#
_cell.length_a   1.000
_cell.length_b   1.000
_cell.length_c   1.000
_cell.angle_alpha   90.00
_cell.angle_beta   90.00
_cell.angle_gamma   90.00
#
_symmetry.space_group_name_H-M   'P 1'
#
loop_
_entity.id
_entity.type
_entity.pdbx_description
1 polymer ?
#
loop_
_entity_poly.entity_id
_entity_poly.type
_entity_poly.pdbx_seq_one_letter_code
_entity_poly.pdbx_strand_id
1 'polypeptide(L)'
;AGDSAQHAAEIETAAALERIEKLPSSRELDRERKRLETSGKTTATRRRRRAETDMMRAVIATVQLVLRDVLCVQAGAPDRVVSSIDPATLATIAETVARTRLERGIVEVDQVRIALGQPINVSLALAAVFARVRMVRRREAVVA
;
A
#
# COMPACT_ATOMS: atom_id res chain seq x y z
N ALA A 1 10.74 -13.80 -10.03
CA ALA A 1 11.82 -14.66 -9.51
C ALA A 1 11.71 -14.90 -7.99
N GLY A 2 11.49 -13.87 -7.16
CA GLY A 2 11.42 -14.03 -5.70
C GLY A 2 10.20 -14.78 -5.16
N ASP A 3 9.02 -14.62 -5.78
CA ASP A 3 7.75 -15.20 -5.29
C ASP A 3 7.70 -16.73 -5.50
N SER A 4 8.21 -17.22 -6.64
CA SER A 4 8.29 -18.65 -6.96
C SER A 4 9.27 -19.41 -6.05
N ALA A 5 10.43 -18.82 -5.76
CA ALA A 5 11.42 -19.42 -4.85
C ALA A 5 10.92 -19.44 -3.39
N GLN A 6 10.15 -18.43 -2.98
CA GLN A 6 9.55 -18.37 -1.65
C GLN A 6 8.38 -19.32 -1.49
N HIS A 7 7.56 -19.52 -2.54
CA HIS A 7 6.48 -20.50 -2.51
C HIS A 7 7.00 -21.94 -2.48
N ALA A 8 8.11 -22.22 -3.18
CA ALA A 8 8.82 -23.49 -3.06
C ALA A 8 9.33 -23.74 -1.63
N ALA A 9 9.87 -22.71 -0.96
CA ALA A 9 10.32 -22.81 0.42
C ALA A 9 9.15 -23.04 1.41
N GLU A 10 7.97 -22.42 1.18
CA GLU A 10 6.75 -22.68 1.97
C GLU A 10 6.31 -24.14 1.86
N ILE A 11 6.27 -24.69 0.64
CA ILE A 11 5.94 -26.09 0.35
C ILE A 11 6.95 -27.03 1.03
N GLU A 12 8.24 -26.70 0.95
CA GLU A 12 9.31 -27.49 1.57
C GLU A 12 9.20 -27.49 3.11
N THR A 13 8.93 -26.33 3.73
CA THR A 13 8.69 -26.26 5.18
C THR A 13 7.44 -27.02 5.62
N ALA A 14 6.36 -26.98 4.84
CA ALA A 14 5.14 -27.75 5.14
C ALA A 14 5.41 -29.26 5.05
N ALA A 15 6.12 -29.71 4.01
CA ALA A 15 6.51 -31.11 3.84
C ALA A 15 7.50 -31.59 4.92
N ALA A 16 8.35 -30.70 5.44
CA ALA A 16 9.25 -31.01 6.55
C ALA A 16 8.49 -31.17 7.88
N LEU A 17 7.49 -30.32 8.15
CA LEU A 17 6.62 -30.44 9.33
C LEU A 17 5.80 -31.74 9.29
N GLU A 18 5.23 -32.09 8.13
CA GLU A 18 4.48 -33.36 7.95
C GLU A 18 5.38 -34.59 8.14
N ARG A 19 6.64 -34.51 7.70
CA ARG A 19 7.64 -35.58 7.94
C ARG A 19 7.97 -35.73 9.43
N ILE A 20 8.11 -34.62 10.16
CA ILE A 20 8.38 -34.65 11.61
C ILE A 20 7.20 -35.23 12.39
N GLU A 21 5.97 -34.95 11.98
CA GLU A 21 4.75 -35.46 12.62
C GLU A 21 4.61 -36.99 12.52
N LYS A 22 5.19 -37.61 11.49
CA LYS A 22 5.19 -39.07 11.29
C LYS A 22 6.27 -39.81 12.09
N LEU A 23 7.19 -39.09 12.73
CA LEU A 23 8.27 -39.67 13.53
C LEU A 23 7.88 -39.79 15.01
N PRO A 24 8.40 -40.80 15.74
CA PRO A 24 8.20 -40.90 17.17
C PRO A 24 8.79 -39.67 17.87
N SER A 25 8.03 -39.07 18.80
CA SER A 25 8.41 -37.85 19.51
C SER A 25 9.79 -37.97 20.15
N SER A 26 10.63 -36.96 19.91
CA SER A 26 11.93 -36.78 20.53
C SER A 26 12.13 -35.31 20.84
N ARG A 27 12.85 -35.01 21.93
CA ARG A 27 13.19 -33.64 22.33
C ARG A 27 13.91 -32.85 21.24
N GLU A 28 14.60 -33.54 20.33
CA GLU A 28 15.25 -32.93 19.16
C GLU A 28 14.24 -32.57 18.07
N LEU A 29 13.27 -33.46 17.80
CA LEU A 29 12.18 -33.23 16.85
C LEU A 29 11.24 -32.11 17.32
N ASP A 30 10.98 -32.00 18.62
CA ASP A 30 10.17 -30.90 19.18
C ASP A 30 10.86 -29.53 19.02
N ARG A 31 12.20 -29.49 19.18
CA ARG A 31 12.99 -28.27 18.94
C ARG A 31 12.97 -27.91 17.47
N GLU A 32 13.10 -28.88 16.58
CA GLU A 32 13.12 -28.66 15.13
C GLU A 32 11.76 -28.22 14.61
N ARG A 33 10.67 -28.86 15.07
CA ARG A 33 9.30 -28.40 14.80
C ARG A 33 9.10 -26.96 15.24
N LYS A 34 9.50 -26.60 16.47
CA LYS A 34 9.34 -25.23 16.99
C LYS A 34 10.17 -24.21 16.19
N ARG A 35 11.36 -24.59 15.72
CA ARG A 35 12.19 -23.75 14.82
C ARG A 35 11.49 -23.51 13.48
N LEU A 36 10.99 -24.56 12.85
CA LEU A 36 10.26 -24.47 11.58
C LEU A 36 8.97 -23.66 11.70
N GLU A 37 8.19 -23.87 12.77
CA GLU A 37 6.98 -23.07 13.04
C GLU A 37 7.31 -21.58 13.26
N THR A 38 8.39 -21.29 14.00
CA THR A 38 8.82 -19.91 14.25
C THR A 38 9.30 -19.24 12.95
N SER A 39 10.12 -19.96 12.18
CA SER A 39 10.58 -19.51 10.87
C SER A 39 9.40 -19.21 9.94
N GLY A 40 8.44 -20.14 9.82
CA GLY A 40 7.22 -19.96 9.04
C GLY A 40 6.41 -18.74 9.47
N LYS A 41 6.19 -18.53 10.78
CA LYS A 41 5.49 -17.36 11.31
C LYS A 41 6.21 -16.05 10.98
N THR A 42 7.54 -16.02 11.08
CA THR A 42 8.31 -14.80 10.75
C THR A 42 8.26 -14.48 9.26
N THR A 43 8.35 -15.48 8.40
CA THR A 43 8.24 -15.34 6.94
C THR A 43 6.85 -14.87 6.54
N ALA A 44 5.79 -15.49 7.09
CA ALA A 44 4.41 -15.08 6.86
C ALA A 44 4.15 -13.64 7.32
N THR A 45 4.69 -13.24 8.46
CA THR A 45 4.58 -11.86 8.97
C THR A 45 5.26 -10.86 8.04
N ARG A 46 6.46 -11.19 7.52
CA ARG A 46 7.16 -10.36 6.53
C ARG A 46 6.39 -10.25 5.22
N ARG A 47 5.82 -11.36 4.73
CA ARG A 47 4.99 -11.39 3.52
C ARG A 47 3.76 -10.51 3.67
N ARG A 48 3.03 -10.64 4.79
CA ARG A 48 1.87 -9.80 5.10
C ARG A 48 2.24 -8.31 5.08
N ARG A 49 3.33 -7.91 5.73
CA ARG A 49 3.80 -6.51 5.76
C ARG A 49 4.18 -6.00 4.36
N ARG A 50 4.81 -6.83 3.53
CA ARG A 50 5.12 -6.47 2.13
C ARG A 50 3.85 -6.26 1.32
N ALA A 51 2.93 -7.24 1.36
CA ALA A 51 1.65 -7.14 0.66
C ALA A 51 0.84 -5.91 1.08
N GLU A 52 0.82 -5.59 2.38
CA GLU A 52 0.16 -4.39 2.91
C GLU A 52 0.83 -3.10 2.39
N THR A 53 2.16 -3.08 2.33
CA THR A 53 2.93 -1.95 1.76
C THR A 53 2.65 -1.80 0.26
N ASP A 54 2.63 -2.89 -0.49
CA ASP A 54 2.40 -2.88 -1.94
C ASP A 54 0.97 -2.43 -2.26
N MET A 55 -0.01 -2.90 -1.48
CA MET A 55 -1.39 -2.43 -1.56
C MET A 55 -1.48 -0.93 -1.31
N MET A 56 -0.78 -0.42 -0.29
CA MET A 56 -0.75 1.03 -0.03
C MET A 56 -0.09 1.82 -1.15
N ARG A 57 1.03 1.33 -1.71
CA ARG A 57 1.68 1.96 -2.86
C ARG A 57 0.72 2.05 -4.04
N ALA A 58 -0.03 0.98 -4.31
CA ALA A 58 -1.03 0.95 -5.38
C ALA A 58 -2.15 1.98 -5.13
N VAL A 59 -2.70 2.04 -3.91
CA VAL A 59 -3.74 3.03 -3.56
C VAL A 59 -3.24 4.46 -3.75
N ILE A 60 -2.02 4.77 -3.31
CA ILE A 60 -1.42 6.11 -3.45
C ILE A 60 -1.19 6.46 -4.91
N ALA A 61 -0.72 5.51 -5.72
CA ALA A 61 -0.57 5.71 -7.16
C ALA A 61 -1.91 6.02 -7.83
N THR A 62 -2.98 5.30 -7.45
CA THR A 62 -4.34 5.58 -7.94
C THR A 62 -4.82 6.98 -7.55
N VAL A 63 -4.62 7.38 -6.29
CA VAL A 63 -4.99 8.74 -5.85
C VAL A 63 -4.23 9.80 -6.64
N GLN A 64 -2.93 9.62 -6.84
CA GLN A 64 -2.11 10.54 -7.63
C GLN A 64 -2.61 10.64 -9.09
N LEU A 65 -2.98 9.51 -9.69
CA LEU A 65 -3.52 9.46 -11.04
C LEU A 65 -4.82 10.26 -11.15
N VAL A 66 -5.74 10.08 -10.20
CA VAL A 66 -7.02 10.80 -10.17
C VAL A 66 -6.80 12.31 -10.04
N LEU A 67 -5.90 12.75 -9.15
CA LEU A 67 -5.58 14.18 -9.01
C LEU A 67 -5.00 14.77 -10.30
N ARG A 68 -4.16 14.00 -11.01
CA ARG A 68 -3.64 14.40 -12.32
C ARG A 68 -4.74 14.49 -13.36
N ASP A 69 -5.66 13.53 -13.40
CA ASP A 69 -6.76 13.51 -14.35
C ASP A 69 -7.71 14.69 -14.17
N VAL A 70 -8.00 15.07 -12.92
CA VAL A 70 -8.76 16.29 -12.63
C VAL A 70 -8.03 17.52 -13.17
N LEU A 71 -6.71 17.61 -13.03
CA LEU A 71 -5.92 18.71 -13.64
C LEU A 71 -5.97 18.70 -15.17
N CYS A 72 -5.96 17.52 -15.79
CA CYS A 72 -6.12 17.39 -17.24
C CYS A 72 -7.49 17.92 -17.69
N VAL A 73 -8.57 17.60 -16.97
CA VAL A 73 -9.91 18.14 -17.23
C VAL A 73 -9.93 19.67 -17.05
N GLN A 74 -9.37 20.20 -15.97
CA GLN A 74 -9.27 21.66 -15.75
C GLN A 74 -8.46 22.38 -16.82
N ALA A 75 -7.46 21.72 -17.40
CA ALA A 75 -6.64 22.26 -18.48
C ALA A 75 -7.31 22.13 -19.87
N GLY A 76 -8.52 21.57 -19.95
CA GLY A 76 -9.20 21.34 -21.23
C GLY A 76 -8.63 20.18 -22.04
N ALA A 77 -7.95 19.23 -21.39
CA ALA A 77 -7.33 18.04 -22.02
C ALA A 77 -7.93 16.73 -21.48
N PRO A 78 -9.25 16.50 -21.62
CA PRO A 78 -9.92 15.29 -21.10
C PRO A 78 -9.48 13.99 -21.81
N ASP A 79 -8.92 14.10 -23.02
CA ASP A 79 -8.31 13.00 -23.79
C ASP A 79 -7.09 12.38 -23.09
N ARG A 80 -6.51 13.09 -22.12
CA ARG A 80 -5.34 12.64 -21.35
C ARG A 80 -5.68 11.95 -20.03
N VAL A 81 -6.96 11.80 -19.71
CA VAL A 81 -7.43 11.07 -18.52
C VAL A 81 -7.12 9.60 -18.68
N VAL A 82 -6.57 8.97 -17.65
CA VAL A 82 -6.15 7.55 -17.69
C VAL A 82 -6.82 6.70 -16.60
N SER A 83 -7.36 7.31 -15.55
CA SER A 83 -8.09 6.59 -14.52
C SER A 83 -9.42 6.04 -15.04
N SER A 84 -9.90 4.98 -14.39
CA SER A 84 -11.21 4.37 -14.67
C SER A 84 -12.37 5.13 -14.03
N ILE A 85 -12.15 6.36 -13.53
CA ILE A 85 -13.22 7.16 -12.93
C ILE A 85 -14.10 7.72 -14.05
N ASP A 86 -15.40 7.70 -13.79
CA ASP A 86 -16.40 8.28 -14.69
C ASP A 86 -16.07 9.76 -15.03
N PRO A 87 -16.06 10.14 -16.32
CA PRO A 87 -15.72 11.49 -16.76
C PRO A 87 -16.58 12.60 -16.14
N ALA A 88 -17.88 12.35 -15.91
CA ALA A 88 -18.76 13.35 -15.30
C ALA A 88 -18.38 13.62 -13.83
N THR A 89 -17.96 12.58 -13.12
CA THR A 89 -17.42 12.70 -11.76
C THR A 89 -16.14 13.54 -11.76
N LEU A 90 -15.21 13.30 -12.69
CA LEU A 90 -13.98 14.09 -12.80
C LEU A 90 -14.26 15.56 -13.14
N ALA A 91 -15.20 15.83 -14.04
CA ALA A 91 -15.63 17.20 -14.39
C ALA A 91 -16.21 17.93 -13.18
N THR A 92 -17.08 17.27 -12.40
CA THR A 92 -17.65 17.86 -11.17
C THR A 92 -16.55 18.24 -10.16
N ILE A 93 -15.54 17.39 -10.00
CA ILE A 93 -14.40 17.69 -9.11
C ILE A 93 -13.55 18.84 -9.68
N ALA A 94 -13.32 18.85 -10.99
CA ALA A 94 -12.57 19.89 -11.68
C ALA A 94 -13.22 21.28 -11.55
N GLU A 95 -14.56 21.35 -11.52
CA GLU A 95 -15.28 22.61 -11.32
C GLU A 95 -15.24 23.12 -9.87
N THR A 96 -15.16 22.21 -8.90
CA THR A 96 -15.31 22.53 -7.47
C THR A 96 -14.00 22.72 -6.72
N VAL A 97 -12.89 22.16 -7.21
CA VAL A 97 -11.60 22.17 -6.51
C VAL A 97 -10.64 23.15 -7.18
N ALA A 98 -10.12 24.13 -6.44
CA ALA A 98 -9.12 25.06 -6.96
C ALA A 98 -7.86 24.33 -7.47
N ARG A 99 -7.35 24.73 -8.65
CA ARG A 99 -6.14 24.15 -9.27
C ARG A 99 -4.94 24.10 -8.33
N THR A 100 -4.66 25.19 -7.62
CA THR A 100 -3.53 25.30 -6.68
C THR A 100 -3.61 24.28 -5.54
N ARG A 101 -4.82 23.85 -5.18
CA ARG A 101 -5.06 22.82 -4.18
C ARG A 101 -4.78 21.42 -4.72
N LEU A 102 -5.13 21.14 -5.96
CA LEU A 102 -4.80 19.88 -6.64
C LEU A 102 -3.28 19.73 -6.80
N GLU A 103 -2.60 20.79 -7.25
CA GLU A 103 -1.14 20.82 -7.38
C GLU A 103 -0.45 20.54 -6.04
N ARG A 104 -0.92 21.18 -4.96
CA ARG A 104 -0.42 20.89 -3.60
C ARG A 104 -0.71 19.45 -3.17
N GLY A 105 -1.92 18.95 -3.44
CA GLY A 105 -2.30 17.57 -3.12
C GLY A 105 -1.40 16.55 -3.80
N ILE A 106 -1.02 16.77 -5.07
CA ILE A 106 -0.08 15.90 -5.79
C ILE A 106 1.29 15.88 -5.12
N VAL A 107 1.81 17.04 -4.71
CA VAL A 107 3.09 17.13 -3.98
C VAL A 107 3.02 16.37 -2.65
N GLU A 108 1.93 16.52 -1.89
CA GLU A 108 1.76 15.81 -0.62
C GLU A 108 1.65 14.28 -0.80
N VAL A 109 0.93 13.83 -1.83
CA VAL A 109 0.82 12.41 -2.19
C VAL A 109 2.19 11.84 -2.60
N ASP A 110 2.99 12.60 -3.33
CA ASP A 110 4.34 12.18 -3.71
C ASP A 110 5.28 12.07 -2.51
N GLN A 111 5.20 12.99 -1.54
CA GLN A 111 5.93 12.89 -0.27
C GLN A 111 5.59 11.63 0.51
N VAL A 112 4.32 11.24 0.52
CA VAL A 112 3.88 9.98 1.16
C VAL A 112 4.44 8.78 0.41
N ARG A 113 4.38 8.79 -0.92
CA ARG A 113 4.94 7.72 -1.76
C ARG A 113 6.43 7.51 -1.47
N ILE A 114 7.19 8.60 -1.33
CA ILE A 114 8.60 8.59 -0.94
C ILE A 114 8.76 8.03 0.47
N ALA A 115 7.96 8.47 1.44
CA ALA A 115 8.01 7.99 2.82
C ALA A 115 7.71 6.49 2.93
N LEU A 116 6.80 5.94 2.12
CA LEU A 116 6.57 4.49 2.05
C LEU A 116 7.73 3.72 1.42
N GLY A 117 8.59 4.38 0.64
CA GLY A 117 9.88 3.85 0.21
C GLY A 117 10.83 3.52 1.38
N GLN A 118 10.61 4.14 2.54
CA GLN A 118 11.43 3.96 3.73
C GLN A 118 10.85 2.86 4.64
N PRO A 119 11.66 2.20 5.49
CA PRO A 119 11.20 1.19 6.43
C PRO A 119 10.41 1.83 7.59
N ILE A 120 9.23 2.40 7.29
CA ILE A 120 8.33 3.04 8.24
C ILE A 120 7.11 2.14 8.48
N ASN A 121 6.56 2.19 9.70
CA ASN A 121 5.29 1.55 10.03
C ASN A 121 4.16 2.12 9.14
N VAL A 122 3.71 1.30 8.20
CA VAL A 122 2.58 1.48 7.27
C VAL A 122 1.36 2.16 7.90
N SER A 123 0.94 1.74 9.10
CA SER A 123 -0.23 2.33 9.79
C SER A 123 -0.01 3.79 10.17
N LEU A 124 1.23 4.15 10.53
CA LEU A 124 1.61 5.53 10.85
C LEU A 124 1.67 6.40 9.58
N ALA A 125 2.14 5.83 8.47
CA ALA A 125 2.14 6.51 7.18
C ALA A 125 0.71 6.80 6.68
N LEU A 126 -0.22 5.84 6.80
CA LEU A 126 -1.65 6.03 6.51
C LEU A 126 -2.27 7.13 7.37
N ALA A 127 -2.04 7.10 8.68
CA ALA A 127 -2.54 8.14 9.58
C ALA A 127 -2.02 9.54 9.18
N ALA A 128 -0.76 9.64 8.75
CA ALA A 128 -0.17 10.88 8.29
C ALA A 128 -0.76 11.37 6.95
N VAL A 129 -1.08 10.47 6.02
CA VAL A 129 -1.80 10.80 4.77
C VAL A 129 -3.16 11.40 5.09
N PHE A 130 -3.96 10.67 5.86
CA PHE A 130 -5.31 11.12 6.22
C PHE A 130 -5.27 12.44 6.97
N ALA A 131 -4.32 12.64 7.89
CA ALA A 131 -4.17 13.89 8.61
C ALA A 131 -3.83 15.07 7.67
N ARG A 132 -2.92 14.88 6.71
CA ARG A 132 -2.51 15.94 5.75
C ARG A 132 -3.63 16.29 4.77
N VAL A 133 -4.24 15.27 4.16
CA VAL A 133 -5.42 15.46 3.27
C VAL A 133 -6.59 16.10 4.03
N ARG A 134 -6.78 15.78 5.31
CA ARG A 134 -7.85 16.41 6.13
C ARG A 134 -7.50 17.83 6.58
N MET A 135 -6.23 18.16 6.77
CA MET A 135 -5.79 19.55 7.00
C MET A 135 -6.03 20.43 5.77
N VAL A 136 -5.86 19.87 4.57
CA VAL A 136 -6.25 20.53 3.32
C VAL A 136 -7.76 20.83 3.27
N ARG A 137 -8.62 20.08 3.98
CA ARG A 137 -10.05 20.39 4.15
C ARG A 137 -10.35 21.43 5.23
N ARG A 138 -9.58 21.49 6.32
CA ARG A 138 -9.86 22.41 7.45
C ARG A 138 -9.31 23.82 7.27
N ARG A 139 -8.21 24.02 6.54
CA ARG A 139 -7.62 25.36 6.37
C ARG A 139 -8.48 26.33 5.57
N GLU A 140 -9.42 25.84 4.76
CA GLU A 140 -10.42 26.67 4.07
C GLU A 140 -11.54 27.16 5.00
N ALA A 141 -11.76 26.51 6.14
CA ALA A 141 -12.81 26.90 7.10
C ALA A 141 -12.34 27.93 8.14
N VAL A 142 -11.07 28.33 8.14
CA VAL A 142 -10.48 29.28 9.11
C VAL A 142 -10.17 30.63 8.46
N VAL A 143 -10.45 30.80 7.16
CA VAL A 143 -10.24 32.06 6.42
C VAL A 143 -11.55 32.54 5.77
N ALA A 144 -12.70 32.18 6.34
CA ALA A 144 -14.00 32.76 6.01
C ALA A 144 -14.51 33.56 7.21
#